data_AF-A0A9P6D805-F1
#
_entry.id   AF-A0A9P6D805-F1
#
_cell.length_a   1.000
_cell.length_b   1.000
_cell.length_c   1.000
_cell.angle_alpha   90.00
_cell.angle_beta   90.00
_cell.angle_gamma   90.00
#
_symmetry.space_group_name_H-M   'P 1'
#
loop_
_entity.id
_entity.type
_entity.pdbx_description
1 polymer ?
#
loop_
_entity_poly.entity_id
_entity_poly.type
_entity_poly.pdbx_seq_one_letter_code
_entity_poly.pdbx_strand_id
1 'polypeptide(L)' 'YPHAYNNHEALKFPGCKGTNLMEYPLLKKGGASGSPEADRIVYDAKGNFCGCMTHEGVQGNAFQLCKS' A
#
# COMPACT_ATOMS: atom_id res chain seq x y z
N TYR A 1 -12.57 0.81 0.75
CA TYR A 1 -11.46 1.77 0.63
C TYR A 1 -11.88 3.16 1.05
N PRO A 2 -11.04 3.88 1.81
CA PRO A 2 -9.73 3.42 2.29
C PRO A 2 -9.82 2.33 3.36
N HIS A 3 -8.79 1.48 3.47
CA HIS A 3 -8.67 0.45 4.52
C HIS A 3 -7.49 0.78 5.43
N ALA A 4 -7.64 0.49 6.72
CA ALA A 4 -6.49 0.49 7.62
C ALA A 4 -5.49 -0.58 7.18
N TYR A 5 -4.22 -0.22 7.10
CA TYR A 5 -3.13 -1.13 6.78
C TYR A 5 -2.39 -1.50 8.06
N ASN A 6 -2.53 -2.75 8.48
CA ASN A 6 -1.95 -3.26 9.74
C ASN A 6 -0.46 -3.62 9.63
N ASN A 7 0.11 -3.57 8.42
CA ASN A 7 1.54 -3.82 8.18
C ASN A 7 2.05 -5.16 8.73
N HIS A 8 1.35 -6.27 8.44
CA HIS A 8 1.76 -7.61 8.86
C HIS A 8 3.10 -8.05 8.27
N GLU A 9 3.46 -7.47 7.12
CA GLU A 9 4.73 -7.69 6.43
C GLU A 9 5.91 -6.90 7.04
N ALA A 10 5.66 -6.06 8.05
CA ALA A 10 6.65 -5.20 8.70
C ALA A 10 7.44 -4.31 7.72
N LEU A 11 6.77 -3.83 6.66
CA LEU A 11 7.34 -2.92 5.68
C LEU A 11 7.73 -1.59 6.34
N LYS A 12 8.91 -1.10 6.01
CA LYS A 12 9.43 0.18 6.48
C LYS A 12 9.19 1.24 5.41
N PHE A 13 8.09 1.96 5.52
CA PHE A 13 7.81 3.08 4.63
C PHE A 13 8.70 4.27 4.99
N PRO A 14 9.54 4.76 4.06
CA PRO A 14 10.48 5.85 4.36
C PRO A 14 9.79 7.17 4.74
N GLY A 15 8.54 7.39 4.29
CA GLY A 15 7.80 8.62 4.58
C GLY A 15 7.08 8.67 5.94
N CYS A 16 6.95 7.56 6.66
CA CYS A 16 6.16 7.49 7.90
C CYS A 16 6.76 6.54 8.94
N LYS A 17 6.48 6.80 10.22
CA LYS A 17 6.96 5.97 11.35
C LYS A 17 6.15 4.67 11.57
N GLY A 18 5.31 4.28 10.60
CA GLY A 18 4.60 3.00 10.61
C GLY A 18 3.36 2.92 11.51
N THR A 19 2.94 3.99 12.18
CA THR A 19 1.73 3.99 13.02
C THR A 19 0.52 4.52 12.25
N ASN A 20 -0.64 3.88 12.42
CA ASN A 20 -1.93 4.25 11.81
C ASN A 20 -1.86 4.46 10.29
N LEU A 21 -1.35 3.46 9.57
CA LEU A 21 -1.27 3.48 8.12
C LEU A 21 -2.62 3.15 7.50
N MET A 22 -2.89 3.77 6.36
CA MET A 22 -4.05 3.54 5.52
C MET A 22 -3.57 3.23 4.11
N GLU A 23 -4.27 2.34 3.42
CA GLU A 23 -3.96 1.95 2.05
C GLU A 23 -5.08 2.33 1.06
N TYR A 24 -4.67 2.65 -0.17
CA TYR A 24 -5.57 2.88 -1.29
C TYR A 24 -5.01 2.31 -2.60
N PRO A 25 -5.82 1.67 -3.46
CA PRO A 25 -5.37 1.11 -4.73
C PRO A 25 -4.93 2.19 -5.71
N LEU A 26 -3.74 2.02 -6.26
CA LEU A 26 -3.30 2.71 -7.46
C LEU A 26 -3.96 2.04 -8.65
N LEU A 27 -4.98 2.71 -9.19
CA LEU A 27 -5.70 2.23 -10.36
C LEU A 27 -5.00 2.71 -11.61
N LYS A 28 -4.56 1.76 -12.43
CA LYS A 28 -4.26 2.05 -13.84
C LYS A 28 -5.52 2.61 -14.48
N LYS A 29 -5.39 3.49 -15.48
CA LYS A 29 -6.51 4.17 -16.13
C LYS A 29 -7.58 3.15 -16.58
N GLY A 30 -8.75 3.18 -15.94
CA GLY A 30 -9.86 2.25 -16.18
C GLY A 30 -9.94 1.03 -15.25
N GLY A 31 -9.03 0.89 -14.29
CA GLY A 31 -9.03 -0.19 -13.29
C GLY A 31 -10.04 0.03 -12.16
N ALA A 32 -10.50 -1.05 -11.53
CA ALA A 32 -11.43 -1.00 -10.40
C ALA A 32 -10.72 -0.96 -9.05
N SER A 33 -11.19 -0.12 -8.13
CA SER A 33 -10.71 0.08 -6.74
C SER A 33 -10.74 -1.16 -5.83
N GLY A 34 -11.01 -2.35 -6.35
CA GLY A 34 -11.13 -3.59 -5.58
C GLY A 34 -10.27 -4.73 -6.12
N SER A 35 -9.43 -4.49 -7.13
CA SER A 35 -8.55 -5.53 -7.65
C SER A 35 -7.49 -5.89 -6.60
N PRO A 36 -7.42 -7.17 -6.15
CA PRO A 36 -6.40 -7.62 -5.21
C PRO A 36 -5.01 -7.24 -5.72
N GLU A 37 -4.74 -7.54 -7.00
CA GLU A 37 -3.46 -7.35 -7.70
C GLU A 37 -3.01 -5.89 -7.92
N ALA A 38 -3.82 -4.89 -7.56
CA ALA A 38 -3.40 -3.51 -7.79
C ALA A 38 -2.26 -3.10 -6.82
N ASP A 39 -1.39 -2.20 -7.27
CA ASP A 39 -0.46 -1.53 -6.37
C ASP A 39 -1.25 -0.68 -5.36
N ARG A 40 -0.64 -0.34 -4.23
CA ARG A 40 -1.27 0.47 -3.19
C ARG A 40 -0.37 1.64 -2.83
N ILE A 41 -0.96 2.83 -2.68
CA ILE A 41 -0.32 3.90 -1.91
C ILE A 41 -0.62 3.69 -0.43
N VAL A 42 0.35 4.03 0.39
CA VAL A 42 0.23 4.04 1.85
C VAL A 42 0.38 5.45 2.34
N TYR A 43 -0.52 5.86 3.23
CA TYR A 43 -0.53 7.18 3.85
C TYR A 43 -0.86 7.07 5.34
N ASP A 44 -0.50 8.08 6.13
CA ASP A 44 -0.80 8.09 7.56
C ASP A 44 -2.21 8.63 7.86
N ALA A 45 -2.64 8.55 9.12
CA ALA A 45 -3.93 9.09 9.55
C ALA A 45 -4.12 10.61 9.30
N LYS A 46 -3.05 11.35 8.99
CA LYS A 46 -3.09 12.77 8.63
C LYS A 46 -3.12 13.00 7.11
N GLY A 47 -3.07 11.94 6.31
CA GLY A 47 -3.04 11.99 4.86
C GLY A 47 -1.63 12.19 4.27
N ASN A 48 -0.56 12.08 5.06
CA ASN A 48 0.80 12.19 4.54
C ASN A 48 1.18 10.92 3.76
N PHE A 49 1.75 11.09 2.58
CA PHE A 49 2.24 9.98 1.78
C PHE A 49 3.43 9.29 2.47
N CYS A 50 3.31 7.99 2.70
CA CYS A 50 4.33 7.16 3.33
C CYS A 50 5.18 6.40 2.31
N GLY A 51 4.54 5.91 1.24
CA GLY A 51 5.18 5.10 0.21
C GLY A 51 4.18 4.32 -0.63
N CYS A 52 4.71 3.39 -1.41
CA CYS A 52 3.96 2.50 -2.30
C CYS A 52 4.30 1.06 -1.97
N MET A 53 3.32 0.16 -2.11
CA MET A 53 3.51 -1.28 -2.01
C MET A 53 2.82 -2.02 -3.16
N THR A 54 3.34 -3.20 -3.49
CA THR A 54 2.92 -4.00 -4.65
C THR A 54 2.89 -5.48 -4.32
N HIS A 55 2.01 -6.21 -5.02
CA HIS A 55 2.03 -7.68 -5.07
C HIS A 55 3.02 -8.22 -6.11
N GLU A 56 3.61 -7.37 -6.96
CA GLU A 56 4.53 -7.80 -8.00
C GLU A 56 5.75 -8.49 -7.38
N GLY A 57 6.00 -9.74 -7.79
CA GLY A 57 7.17 -10.51 -7.34
C GLY A 57 7.06 -11.11 -5.94
N VAL A 58 5.87 -11.07 -5.32
CA VAL A 58 5.58 -11.74 -4.04
C VAL A 58 4.47 -12.78 -4.23
N GLN A 59 4.52 -13.86 -3.44
CA GLN A 59 3.55 -14.95 -3.53
C GLN A 59 2.34 -14.69 -2.63
N GLY A 60 1.16 -15.09 -3.09
CA GLY A 60 -0.09 -14.96 -2.34
C GLY A 60 -0.54 -13.50 -2.21
N ASN A 61 -1.11 -13.16 -1.05
CA ASN A 61 -1.67 -11.83 -0.79
C ASN A 61 -0.70 -10.91 -0.02
N ALA A 62 0.61 -11.22 -0.02
CA ALA A 62 1.61 -10.42 0.66
C ALA A 62 1.99 -9.19 -0.17
N PHE A 63 2.47 -8.14 0.49
CA PHE A 63 3.00 -6.95 -0.15
C PHE A 63 4.52 -6.80 0.02
N GLN A 64 5.17 -6.15 -0.94
CA GLN A 64 6.50 -5.58 -0.78
C GLN A 64 6.52 -4.09 -1.16
N LEU A 65 7.57 -3.37 -0.78
CA LEU A 65 7.75 -1.97 -1.20
C LEU A 65 7.90 -1.88 -2.73
N CYS A 66 7.27 -0.88 -3.33
CA CYS A 66 7.50 -0.55 -4.73
C CYS A 66 8.98 -0.18 -4.93
N LYS A 67 9.60 -0.73 -5.97
CA LYS A 67 10.96 -0.38 -6.37
C LYS A 67 10.95 0.95 -7.12
N SER A 68 11.90 1.82 -6.81
CA SER A 68 12.19 3.07 -7.53
C SER A 68 13.01 2.82 -8.78
#